data_AF-A0A2D8R1F0-F1
#
_entry.id   AF-A0A2D8R1F0-F1
#
_cell.length_a   1.000
_cell.length_b   1.000
_cell.length_c   1.000
_cell.angle_alpha   90.00
_cell.angle_beta   90.00
_cell.angle_gamma   90.00
#
_symmetry.space_group_name_H-M   'P 1'
#
loop_
_entity.id
_entity.type
_entity.pdbx_description
1 polymer ?
#
loop_
_entity_poly.entity_id
_entity_poly.type
_entity_poly.pdbx_seq_one_letter_code
_entity_poly.pdbx_strand_id
1 'polypeptide(L)'
;MRQAVLNDRRLDRGEPVEEKVEEDRVWVWPDLVYTELICLILCSVVLIVWSIVLKAPLEQPANAAATPNPSKAPWYFLGLQEMLVYFDPWLAGVVLPTLIIVGLMAIPYIDTNPKGSGYYTFKERKAEISIFIFGFVVLWASLIVLGTFLRGPNWNFFGPFEYWDIHKLEALTNVNLSEYIWLQGVGVGLPSNWFVREFFGIVLLLLYIVALPVILARGVLKTYYEKLGPPRYCVGIFLFLMMLSLPMKMLARWLFNLKYIVAIPEFFFNI
;
A
#
# COMPACT_ATOMS: atom_id res chain seq x y z
N MET A 1 -14.01 15.59 -5.70
CA MET A 1 -15.19 14.73 -5.46
C MET A 1 -16.55 15.43 -5.66
N ARG A 2 -16.66 16.77 -5.56
CA ARG A 2 -17.95 17.48 -5.75
C ARG A 2 -18.62 17.19 -7.11
N GLN A 3 -17.86 17.28 -8.20
CA GLN A 3 -18.36 17.08 -9.57
C GLN A 3 -18.93 15.67 -9.78
N ALA A 4 -18.25 14.63 -9.28
CA ALA A 4 -18.76 13.25 -9.31
C ALA A 4 -20.15 13.11 -8.65
N VAL A 5 -20.37 13.75 -7.51
CA VAL A 5 -21.65 13.72 -6.80
C VAL A 5 -22.75 14.48 -7.57
N LEU A 6 -22.40 15.59 -8.22
CA LEU A 6 -23.34 16.35 -9.05
C LEU A 6 -23.75 15.54 -10.28
N ASN A 7 -22.79 14.92 -10.95
CA ASN A 7 -23.04 14.03 -12.08
C ASN A 7 -23.89 12.82 -11.68
N ASP A 8 -23.62 12.19 -10.55
CA ASP A 8 -24.45 11.09 -10.05
C ASP A 8 -25.90 11.54 -9.80
N ARG A 9 -26.12 12.77 -9.29
CA ARG A 9 -27.46 13.34 -9.12
C ARG A 9 -28.14 13.71 -10.45
N ARG A 10 -27.37 14.14 -11.47
CA ARG A 10 -27.88 14.40 -12.83
C ARG A 10 -28.32 13.09 -13.48
N LEU A 11 -27.49 12.05 -13.39
CA LEU A 11 -27.80 10.70 -13.87
C LEU A 11 -29.06 10.13 -13.20
N ASP A 12 -29.24 10.34 -11.90
CA ASP A 12 -30.47 9.94 -11.20
C ASP A 12 -31.73 10.63 -11.74
N ARG A 13 -31.60 11.86 -12.25
CA ARG A 13 -32.68 12.62 -12.89
C ARG A 13 -32.84 12.32 -14.38
N GLY A 14 -32.02 11.43 -14.95
CA GLY A 14 -31.99 11.16 -16.39
C GLY A 14 -31.36 12.29 -17.22
N GLU A 15 -30.65 13.22 -16.58
CA GLU A 15 -29.93 14.30 -17.24
C GLU A 15 -28.53 13.85 -17.67
N PRO A 16 -27.98 14.39 -18.78
CA PRO A 16 -26.59 14.15 -19.15
C PRO A 16 -25.61 14.68 -18.09
N VAL A 17 -24.44 14.04 -18.00
CA VAL A 17 -23.33 14.49 -17.16
C VAL A 17 -22.83 15.86 -17.61
N GLU A 18 -22.29 16.64 -16.69
CA GLU A 18 -21.84 18.02 -16.93
C GLU A 18 -20.84 18.12 -18.08
N GLU A 19 -19.90 17.19 -18.16
CA GLU A 19 -18.87 17.14 -19.19
C GLU A 19 -19.42 16.88 -20.60
N LYS A 20 -20.64 16.34 -20.73
CA LYS A 20 -21.32 16.19 -22.03
C LYS A 20 -22.15 17.40 -22.42
N VAL A 21 -22.53 18.22 -21.44
CA VAL A 21 -23.28 19.46 -21.66
C VAL A 21 -22.30 20.60 -21.97
N GLU A 22 -21.17 20.61 -21.28
CA GLU A 22 -20.06 21.56 -21.46
C GLU A 22 -19.04 21.04 -22.48
N GLU A 23 -19.50 20.59 -23.66
CA GLU A 23 -18.61 20.19 -24.76
C GLU A 23 -17.86 21.38 -25.42
N ASP A 24 -17.95 22.57 -24.82
CA ASP A 24 -17.33 23.79 -25.32
C ASP A 24 -15.81 23.68 -25.24
N ARG A 25 -15.21 23.45 -26.40
CA ARG A 25 -13.76 23.35 -26.53
C ARG A 25 -13.15 24.75 -26.46
N VAL A 26 -12.30 24.97 -25.46
CA VAL A 26 -11.46 26.17 -25.39
C VAL A 26 -10.24 26.05 -26.29
N TRP A 27 -9.68 27.18 -26.70
CA TRP A 27 -8.49 27.16 -27.54
C TRP A 27 -7.26 26.83 -26.69
N VAL A 28 -6.39 25.95 -27.20
CA VAL A 28 -5.10 25.65 -26.53
C VAL A 28 -4.28 26.93 -26.37
N TRP A 29 -4.23 27.74 -27.41
CA TRP A 29 -3.70 29.10 -27.37
C TRP A 29 -4.83 30.07 -27.69
N PRO A 30 -5.12 31.07 -26.85
CA PRO A 30 -4.32 31.52 -25.70
C PRO A 30 -4.64 30.79 -24.38
N ASP A 31 -5.83 30.19 -24.24
CA ASP A 31 -6.42 29.92 -22.91
C ASP A 31 -5.60 28.96 -22.04
N LEU A 32 -5.18 27.81 -22.59
CA LEU A 32 -4.38 26.84 -21.84
C LEU A 32 -2.96 27.35 -21.58
N VAL A 33 -2.28 27.86 -22.62
CA VAL A 33 -0.86 28.22 -22.53
C VAL A 33 -0.62 29.39 -21.58
N TYR A 34 -1.48 30.42 -21.54
CA TYR A 34 -1.33 31.49 -20.55
C TYR A 34 -1.55 30.98 -19.12
N THR A 35 -2.52 30.09 -18.92
CA THR A 35 -2.80 29.49 -17.61
C THR A 35 -1.60 28.66 -17.13
N GLU A 36 -1.04 27.82 -18.00
CA GLU A 36 0.16 27.03 -17.70
C GLU A 36 1.39 27.90 -17.42
N LEU A 37 1.59 28.98 -18.19
CA LEU A 37 2.69 29.92 -17.96
C LEU A 37 2.57 30.61 -16.59
N ILE A 38 1.37 31.04 -16.21
CA ILE A 38 1.11 31.62 -14.89
C ILE A 38 1.39 30.59 -13.79
N CYS A 39 0.90 29.35 -13.93
CA CYS A 39 1.19 28.27 -13.00
C CYS A 39 2.70 28.00 -12.89
N LEU A 40 3.43 27.97 -14.00
CA LEU A 40 4.87 27.76 -14.03
C LEU A 40 5.62 28.87 -13.29
N ILE A 41 5.27 30.13 -13.54
CA ILE A 41 5.88 31.27 -12.85
C ILE A 41 5.59 31.19 -11.35
N LEU A 42 4.35 30.95 -10.96
CA LEU A 42 3.96 30.82 -9.55
C LEU A 42 4.69 29.65 -8.87
N CYS A 43 4.72 28.46 -9.48
CA CYS A 43 5.46 27.32 -8.95
C CYS A 43 6.95 27.62 -8.82
N SER A 44 7.55 28.29 -9.81
CA SER A 44 8.97 28.67 -9.78
C SER A 44 9.26 29.64 -8.64
N VAL A 45 8.42 30.66 -8.46
CA VAL A 45 8.54 31.61 -7.34
C VAL A 45 8.41 30.88 -6.01
N VAL A 46 7.42 29.99 -5.85
CA VAL A 46 7.24 29.20 -4.63
C VAL A 46 8.47 28.34 -4.34
N LEU A 47 9.03 27.65 -5.33
CA LEU A 47 10.22 26.81 -5.15
C LEU A 47 11.47 27.64 -4.81
N ILE A 48 11.66 28.82 -5.42
CA ILE A 48 12.76 29.73 -5.11
C ILE A 48 12.64 30.23 -3.67
N VAL A 49 11.45 30.72 -3.28
CA VAL A 49 11.20 31.19 -1.90
C VAL A 49 11.42 30.05 -0.90
N TRP A 50 10.89 28.86 -1.19
CA TRP A 50 11.08 27.68 -0.35
C TRP A 50 12.56 27.32 -0.18
N SER A 51 13.35 27.36 -1.26
CA SER A 51 14.79 27.08 -1.25
C SER A 51 15.61 28.11 -0.46
N ILE A 52 15.13 29.37 -0.38
CA ILE A 52 15.81 30.42 0.38
C ILE A 52 15.45 30.33 1.87
N VAL A 53 14.16 30.08 2.17
CA VAL A 53 13.64 30.08 3.55
C VAL A 53 14.03 28.82 4.31
N LEU A 54 13.97 27.65 3.66
CA LEU A 54 14.26 26.37 4.28
C LEU A 54 15.64 25.87 3.84
N LYS A 55 16.63 26.08 4.71
CA LYS A 55 17.98 25.54 4.49
C LYS A 55 17.93 24.01 4.50
N ALA A 56 18.58 23.40 3.51
CA ALA A 56 18.73 21.96 3.46
C ALA A 56 19.48 21.48 4.72
N PRO A 57 18.95 20.47 5.45
CA PRO A 57 19.65 19.84 6.56
C PRO A 57 20.76 18.95 5.99
N LEU A 58 21.90 19.54 5.65
CA LEU A 58 23.07 18.81 5.17
C LEU A 58 23.78 18.15 6.35
N GLU A 59 23.91 16.83 6.31
CA GLU A 59 24.69 16.07 7.28
C GLU A 59 26.20 16.18 6.99
N GLN A 60 27.01 15.61 7.89
CA GLN A 60 28.45 15.48 7.68
C GLN A 60 28.75 14.62 6.44
N PRO A 61 29.95 14.74 5.83
CA PRO A 61 30.35 13.87 4.74
C PRO A 61 30.19 12.39 5.10
N ALA A 62 29.78 11.60 4.11
CA ALA A 62 29.48 10.18 4.32
C ALA A 62 30.66 9.44 4.96
N ASN A 63 30.37 8.74 6.06
CA ASN A 63 31.35 7.93 6.79
C ASN A 63 30.91 6.47 6.79
N ALA A 64 31.68 5.59 6.15
CA ALA A 64 31.38 4.16 6.10
C ALA A 64 31.41 3.48 7.49
N ALA A 65 32.09 4.07 8.48
CA ALA A 65 32.16 3.55 9.84
C ALA A 65 30.99 4.00 10.75
N ALA A 66 30.12 4.91 10.30
CA ALA A 66 29.03 5.46 11.11
C ALA A 66 27.73 5.52 10.31
N THR A 67 26.75 4.70 10.69
CA THR A 67 25.40 4.76 10.11
C THR A 67 24.55 5.75 10.91
N PRO A 68 23.89 6.74 10.28
CA PRO A 68 23.02 7.67 10.98
C PRO A 68 21.82 6.95 11.60
N ASN A 69 21.39 7.40 12.78
CA ASN A 69 20.24 6.86 13.48
C ASN A 69 19.27 7.99 13.86
N PRO A 70 18.03 7.98 13.33
CA PRO A 70 17.48 7.04 12.35
C PRO A 70 17.96 7.34 10.93
N SER A 71 18.24 6.30 10.13
CA SER A 71 18.44 6.44 8.69
C SER A 71 17.07 6.51 8.01
N LYS A 72 16.56 7.73 7.77
CA LYS A 72 15.29 7.95 7.05
C LYS A 72 15.55 8.10 5.55
N ALA A 73 14.82 7.32 4.75
CA ALA A 73 14.78 7.52 3.31
C ALA A 73 14.06 8.84 2.96
N PRO A 74 14.22 9.36 1.73
CA PRO A 74 13.39 10.46 1.23
C PRO A 74 11.90 10.15 1.41
N TRP A 75 11.09 11.18 1.67
CA TRP A 75 9.70 11.02 2.11
C TRP A 75 8.83 10.16 1.18
N TYR A 76 9.08 10.21 -0.13
CA TYR A 76 8.37 9.42 -1.14
C TYR A 76 8.71 7.92 -1.11
N PHE A 77 9.80 7.53 -0.44
CA PHE A 77 10.17 6.15 -0.17
C PHE A 77 9.85 5.69 1.26
N LEU A 78 9.40 6.58 2.15
CA LEU A 78 9.10 6.22 3.54
C LEU A 78 7.99 5.17 3.66
N GLY A 79 7.04 5.16 2.73
CA GLY A 79 6.03 4.11 2.65
C GLY A 79 6.67 2.72 2.50
N LEU A 80 7.63 2.57 1.59
CA LEU A 80 8.38 1.32 1.40
C LEU A 80 9.25 0.99 2.61
N GLN A 81 9.91 2.00 3.19
CA GLN A 81 10.74 1.79 4.37
C GLN A 81 9.91 1.29 5.56
N GLU A 82 8.71 1.80 5.74
CA GLU A 82 7.79 1.33 6.77
C GLU A 82 7.35 -0.13 6.53
N MET A 83 7.20 -0.55 5.26
CA MET A 83 6.89 -1.95 4.93
C MET A 83 8.00 -2.92 5.36
N LEU A 84 9.27 -2.49 5.42
CA LEU A 84 10.41 -3.30 5.87
C LEU A 84 10.33 -3.67 7.36
N VAL A 85 9.49 -2.99 8.14
CA VAL A 85 9.24 -3.36 9.54
C VAL A 85 8.42 -4.64 9.64
N TYR A 86 7.56 -4.89 8.65
CA TYR A 86 6.58 -5.97 8.66
C TYR A 86 6.97 -7.15 7.76
N PHE A 87 7.75 -6.90 6.73
CA PHE A 87 8.13 -7.90 5.74
C PHE A 87 9.63 -7.97 5.55
N ASP A 88 10.10 -9.14 5.10
CA ASP A 88 11.51 -9.35 4.77
C ASP A 88 11.93 -8.47 3.56
N PRO A 89 13.21 -8.06 3.45
CA PRO A 89 13.64 -7.09 2.45
C PRO A 89 13.32 -7.45 1.00
N TRP A 90 13.34 -8.74 0.63
CA TRP A 90 13.03 -9.15 -0.73
C TRP A 90 11.54 -8.95 -1.08
N LEU A 91 10.64 -9.12 -0.10
CA LEU A 91 9.21 -8.99 -0.32
C LEU A 91 8.80 -7.51 -0.32
N ALA A 92 9.20 -6.74 0.70
CA ALA A 92 8.89 -5.31 0.79
C ALA A 92 9.68 -4.44 -0.19
N GLY A 93 10.92 -4.82 -0.52
CA GLY A 93 11.80 -4.04 -1.39
C GLY A 93 11.64 -4.34 -2.89
N VAL A 94 11.21 -5.55 -3.26
CA VAL A 94 11.16 -5.96 -4.68
C VAL A 94 9.77 -6.45 -5.07
N VAL A 95 9.22 -7.47 -4.40
CA VAL A 95 7.99 -8.13 -4.86
C VAL A 95 6.78 -7.20 -4.77
N LEU A 96 6.49 -6.63 -3.59
CA LEU A 96 5.33 -5.78 -3.39
C LEU A 96 5.38 -4.50 -4.24
N PRO A 97 6.51 -3.76 -4.34
CA PRO A 97 6.62 -2.63 -5.27
C PRO A 97 6.36 -3.02 -6.72
N THR A 98 6.92 -4.16 -7.16
CA THR A 98 6.71 -4.67 -8.52
C THR A 98 5.24 -4.99 -8.76
N LEU A 99 4.57 -5.64 -7.80
CA LEU A 99 3.14 -5.94 -7.87
C LEU A 99 2.27 -4.69 -7.89
N ILE A 100 2.66 -3.62 -7.19
CA ILE A 100 1.95 -2.32 -7.26
C ILE A 100 2.03 -1.77 -8.69
N ILE A 101 3.22 -1.72 -9.28
CA ILE A 101 3.42 -1.18 -10.63
C ILE A 101 2.67 -2.04 -11.67
N VAL A 102 2.85 -3.36 -11.63
CA VAL A 102 2.14 -4.30 -12.52
C VAL A 102 0.64 -4.21 -12.31
N GLY A 103 0.18 -4.07 -11.06
CA GLY A 103 -1.23 -3.91 -10.74
C GLY A 103 -1.83 -2.65 -11.36
N LEU A 104 -1.14 -1.51 -11.28
CA LEU A 104 -1.55 -0.26 -11.91
C LEU A 104 -1.61 -0.38 -13.44
N MET A 105 -0.63 -1.05 -14.06
CA MET A 105 -0.65 -1.33 -15.50
C MET A 105 -1.76 -2.31 -15.90
N ALA A 106 -2.17 -3.20 -15.00
CA ALA A 106 -3.19 -4.21 -15.26
C ALA A 106 -4.63 -3.66 -15.15
N ILE A 107 -4.85 -2.51 -14.50
CA ILE A 107 -6.18 -1.88 -14.33
C ILE A 107 -7.01 -1.87 -15.63
N PRO A 108 -6.55 -1.32 -16.76
CA PRO A 108 -7.35 -1.26 -18.00
C PRO A 108 -7.68 -2.64 -18.60
N TYR A 109 -6.94 -3.69 -18.25
CA TYR A 109 -7.18 -5.06 -18.73
C TYR A 109 -8.11 -5.85 -17.82
N ILE A 110 -8.14 -5.52 -16.53
CA ILE A 110 -9.02 -6.14 -15.53
C ILE A 110 -10.40 -5.47 -15.60
N ASP A 111 -10.45 -4.14 -15.60
CA ASP A 111 -11.69 -3.38 -15.64
C ASP A 111 -12.09 -3.00 -17.07
N THR A 112 -13.06 -3.74 -17.61
CA THR A 112 -13.63 -3.49 -18.95
C THR A 112 -14.93 -2.70 -18.92
N ASN A 113 -15.30 -2.09 -17.79
CA ASN A 113 -16.52 -1.29 -17.71
C ASN A 113 -16.34 0.03 -18.49
N PRO A 114 -17.15 0.32 -19.53
CA PRO A 114 -17.02 1.56 -20.29
C PRO A 114 -17.61 2.78 -19.56
N LYS A 115 -18.43 2.56 -18.53
CA LYS A 115 -19.06 3.65 -17.76
C LYS A 115 -18.02 4.39 -16.91
N GLY A 116 -18.27 5.67 -16.64
CA GLY A 116 -17.34 6.54 -15.90
C GLY A 116 -16.01 6.79 -16.61
N SER A 117 -15.94 6.54 -17.92
CA SER A 117 -14.78 6.91 -18.75
C SER A 117 -14.96 8.32 -19.29
N GLY A 118 -14.03 9.22 -18.98
CA GLY A 118 -14.04 10.60 -19.47
C GLY A 118 -14.97 11.56 -18.72
N TYR A 119 -15.60 11.14 -17.63
CA TYR A 119 -16.37 12.01 -16.73
C TYR A 119 -16.27 11.51 -15.29
N TYR A 120 -16.49 12.41 -14.33
CA TYR A 120 -16.44 12.04 -12.92
C TYR A 120 -17.76 11.40 -12.47
N THR A 121 -17.71 10.20 -11.90
CA THR A 121 -18.85 9.51 -11.25
C THR A 121 -18.35 8.69 -10.08
N PHE A 122 -19.12 8.64 -8.99
CA PHE A 122 -18.84 7.72 -7.89
C PHE A 122 -19.74 6.48 -7.97
N LYS A 123 -21.02 6.65 -8.32
CA LYS A 123 -22.00 5.56 -8.33
C LYS A 123 -21.68 4.43 -9.30
N GLU A 124 -21.15 4.74 -10.47
CA GLU A 124 -20.89 3.73 -11.51
C GLU A 124 -19.60 2.94 -11.29
N ARG A 125 -18.70 3.43 -10.41
CA ARG A 125 -17.36 2.87 -10.13
C ARG A 125 -17.03 2.79 -8.64
N LYS A 126 -18.03 2.55 -7.79
CA LYS A 126 -17.87 2.62 -6.33
C LYS A 126 -16.77 1.69 -5.84
N ALA A 127 -16.76 0.43 -6.30
CA ALA A 127 -15.82 -0.57 -5.83
C ALA A 127 -14.38 -0.23 -6.25
N GLU A 128 -14.20 0.13 -7.52
CA GLU A 128 -12.91 0.46 -8.12
C GLU A 128 -12.30 1.69 -7.43
N ILE A 129 -13.10 2.75 -7.25
CA ILE A 129 -12.67 3.98 -6.55
C ILE A 129 -12.37 3.69 -5.09
N SER A 130 -13.22 2.93 -4.39
CA SER A 130 -13.00 2.58 -2.97
C SER A 130 -11.74 1.75 -2.78
N ILE A 131 -11.49 0.75 -3.61
CA ILE A 131 -10.27 -0.07 -3.56
C ILE A 131 -9.04 0.79 -3.81
N PHE A 132 -9.09 1.68 -4.82
CA PHE A 132 -7.97 2.58 -5.12
C PHE A 132 -7.69 3.56 -3.98
N ILE A 133 -8.72 4.24 -3.45
CA ILE A 133 -8.55 5.18 -2.33
C ILE A 133 -8.07 4.45 -1.08
N PHE A 134 -8.55 3.23 -0.82
CA PHE A 134 -8.06 2.42 0.28
C PHE A 134 -6.56 2.10 0.12
N GLY A 135 -6.15 1.59 -1.05
CA GLY A 135 -4.73 1.29 -1.31
C GLY A 135 -3.83 2.53 -1.27
N PHE A 136 -4.26 3.63 -1.89
CA PHE A 136 -3.45 4.84 -2.00
C PHE A 136 -3.49 5.70 -0.74
N VAL A 137 -4.66 6.10 -0.27
CA VAL A 137 -4.79 7.03 0.87
C VAL A 137 -4.64 6.30 2.19
N VAL A 138 -5.38 5.20 2.37
CA VAL A 138 -5.43 4.51 3.68
C VAL A 138 -4.17 3.68 3.92
N LEU A 139 -3.64 2.97 2.93
CA LEU A 139 -2.41 2.21 3.10
C LEU A 139 -1.17 3.06 2.78
N TRP A 140 -0.99 3.49 1.53
CA TRP A 140 0.28 4.09 1.12
C TRP A 140 0.59 5.44 1.81
N ALA A 141 -0.34 6.40 1.77
CA ALA A 141 -0.12 7.71 2.38
C ALA A 141 -0.03 7.64 3.91
N SER A 142 -0.79 6.75 4.57
CA SER A 142 -0.69 6.59 6.03
C SER A 142 0.68 6.04 6.46
N LEU A 143 1.28 5.11 5.70
CA LEU A 143 2.63 4.61 5.97
C LEU A 143 3.68 5.71 5.82
N ILE A 144 3.55 6.59 4.82
CA ILE A 144 4.42 7.77 4.68
C ILE A 144 4.29 8.68 5.91
N VAL A 145 3.06 8.96 6.36
CA VAL A 145 2.80 9.79 7.55
C VAL A 145 3.39 9.14 8.80
N LEU A 146 3.20 7.83 8.99
CA LEU A 146 3.78 7.05 10.09
C LEU A 146 5.31 7.14 10.09
N GLY A 147 5.95 6.85 8.95
CA GLY A 147 7.41 6.93 8.80
C GLY A 147 7.98 8.34 9.00
N THR A 148 7.23 9.36 8.57
CA THR A 148 7.68 10.76 8.67
C THR A 148 7.62 11.25 10.12
N PHE A 149 6.46 11.11 10.76
CA PHE A 149 6.16 11.81 12.01
C PHE A 149 6.22 10.93 13.26
N LEU A 150 6.03 9.61 13.13
CA LEU A 150 5.86 8.70 14.28
C LEU A 150 7.03 7.71 14.44
N ARG A 151 7.94 7.63 13.45
CA ARG A 151 9.20 6.86 13.56
C ARG A 151 10.34 7.75 14.07
N GLY A 152 10.91 7.37 15.21
CA GLY A 152 12.03 8.06 15.88
C GLY A 152 13.34 7.26 15.87
N PRO A 153 14.22 7.48 16.86
CA PRO A 153 15.47 6.71 17.01
C PRO A 153 15.24 5.20 17.00
N ASN A 154 16.18 4.45 16.42
CA ASN A 154 16.14 2.99 16.23
C ASN A 154 14.94 2.51 15.38
N TRP A 155 14.32 3.41 14.63
CA TRP A 155 13.05 3.16 13.93
C TRP A 155 11.91 2.73 14.88
N ASN A 156 11.96 3.11 16.16
CA ASN A 156 10.89 2.81 17.10
C ASN A 156 9.67 3.71 16.86
N PHE A 157 8.51 3.20 17.27
CA PHE A 157 7.27 3.97 17.22
C PHE A 157 7.21 4.90 18.44
N PHE A 158 6.88 6.16 18.18
CA PHE A 158 6.59 7.17 19.18
C PHE A 158 5.20 7.73 18.91
N GLY A 159 4.33 7.67 19.91
CA GLY A 159 2.98 8.20 19.81
C GLY A 159 2.97 9.72 19.62
N PRO A 160 1.82 10.29 19.24
CA PRO A 160 1.66 11.74 19.22
C PRO A 160 2.02 12.33 20.58
N PHE A 161 2.95 13.30 20.58
CA PHE A 161 3.46 13.98 21.78
C PHE A 161 4.34 13.14 22.72
N GLU A 162 4.72 11.91 22.34
CA GLU A 162 5.71 11.12 23.10
C GLU A 162 7.12 11.70 22.89
N TYR A 163 7.89 11.80 23.97
CA TYR A 163 9.29 12.24 23.89
C TYR A 163 10.16 11.17 23.21
N TRP A 164 11.00 11.60 22.26
CA TRP A 164 11.88 10.69 21.52
C TRP A 164 13.13 10.34 22.33
N ASP A 165 13.02 9.33 23.19
CA ASP A 165 14.16 8.77 23.90
C ASP A 165 15.00 7.87 22.99
N ILE A 166 16.28 8.21 22.86
CA ILE A 166 17.28 7.48 22.05
C ILE A 166 17.58 6.11 22.67
N HIS A 167 17.44 5.97 23.98
CA HIS A 167 17.71 4.73 24.71
C HIS A 167 16.52 3.77 24.75
N LYS A 168 15.37 4.17 24.21
CA LYS A 168 14.23 3.28 24.02
C LYS A 168 14.68 2.16 23.08
N LEU A 169 14.80 0.95 23.63
CA LEU A 169 15.03 -0.29 22.89
C LEU A 169 13.81 -1.16 23.12
N GLU A 170 12.81 -1.04 22.24
CA GLU A 170 11.69 -1.98 22.25
C GLU A 170 12.22 -3.36 21.82
N ALA A 171 12.27 -4.29 22.78
CA ALA A 171 12.56 -5.68 22.50
C ALA A 171 11.36 -6.25 21.72
N LEU A 172 11.42 -6.16 20.39
CA LEU A 172 10.51 -6.84 19.49
C LEU A 172 10.71 -8.35 19.71
N THR A 173 9.92 -8.94 20.61
CA THR A 173 9.86 -10.38 20.85
C THR A 173 9.25 -11.03 19.63
N ASN A 174 10.12 -11.29 18.66
CA ASN A 174 9.75 -11.79 17.36
C ASN A 174 9.43 -13.27 17.46
N VAL A 175 8.15 -13.61 17.45
CA VAL A 175 7.70 -15.01 17.51
C VAL A 175 7.23 -15.43 16.12
N ASN A 176 7.67 -16.60 15.67
CA ASN A 176 7.24 -17.20 14.41
C ASN A 176 5.93 -17.97 14.60
N LEU A 177 5.16 -18.16 13.53
CA LEU A 177 3.93 -18.95 13.61
C LEU A 177 4.19 -20.39 14.05
N SER A 178 5.31 -20.98 13.60
CA SER A 178 5.74 -22.31 14.02
C SER A 178 6.01 -22.40 15.53
N GLU A 179 6.55 -21.34 16.14
CA GLU A 179 6.76 -21.27 17.59
C GLU A 179 5.42 -21.20 18.36
N TYR A 180 4.45 -20.43 17.87
CA TYR A 180 3.10 -20.40 18.45
C TYR A 180 2.45 -21.78 18.46
N ILE A 181 2.58 -22.53 17.37
CA ILE A 181 1.91 -23.83 17.25
C ILE A 181 2.65 -24.92 18.00
N TRP A 182 3.97 -25.07 17.77
CA TRP A 182 4.74 -26.17 18.34
C TRP A 182 5.09 -25.95 19.80
N LEU A 183 5.60 -24.77 20.17
CA LEU A 183 6.03 -24.50 21.55
C LEU A 183 4.84 -24.15 22.44
N GLN A 184 3.96 -23.23 22.04
CA GLN A 184 2.86 -22.79 22.90
C GLN A 184 1.61 -23.68 22.79
N GLY A 185 1.28 -24.14 21.58
CA GLY A 185 0.10 -24.99 21.35
C GLY A 185 0.32 -26.45 21.75
N VAL A 186 1.36 -27.09 21.20
CA VAL A 186 1.62 -28.52 21.39
C VAL A 186 2.56 -28.80 22.58
N GLY A 187 3.37 -27.83 22.99
CA GLY A 187 4.31 -27.98 24.12
C GLY A 187 5.56 -28.78 23.79
N VAL A 188 5.91 -28.92 22.51
CA VAL A 188 7.10 -29.66 22.05
C VAL A 188 8.13 -28.72 21.45
N GLY A 189 9.40 -29.10 21.49
CA GLY A 189 10.46 -28.37 20.80
C GLY A 189 10.21 -28.28 19.29
N LEU A 190 10.79 -27.26 18.65
CA LEU A 190 10.65 -27.06 17.20
C LEU A 190 11.18 -28.29 16.44
N PRO A 191 10.39 -28.87 15.52
CA PRO A 191 10.85 -29.99 14.69
C PRO A 191 12.12 -29.65 13.90
N SER A 192 13.04 -30.60 13.79
CA SER A 192 14.29 -30.43 13.01
C SER A 192 14.03 -30.32 11.51
N ASN A 193 13.05 -31.06 11.00
CA ASN A 193 12.66 -30.99 9.59
C ASN A 193 11.88 -29.69 9.32
N TRP A 194 12.46 -28.81 8.50
CA TRP A 194 11.88 -27.51 8.13
C TRP A 194 10.44 -27.62 7.61
N PHE A 195 10.14 -28.67 6.82
CA PHE A 195 8.80 -28.86 6.25
C PHE A 195 7.74 -29.13 7.31
N VAL A 196 8.07 -29.93 8.34
CA VAL A 196 7.16 -30.22 9.45
C VAL A 196 7.02 -28.98 10.35
N ARG A 197 8.14 -28.31 10.62
CA ARG A 197 8.19 -27.09 11.42
C ARG A 197 7.25 -26.01 10.86
N GLU A 198 7.32 -25.76 9.55
CA GLU A 198 6.58 -24.68 8.88
C GLU A 198 5.27 -25.15 8.21
N PHE A 199 4.88 -26.42 8.38
CA PHE A 199 3.73 -27.02 7.69
C PHE A 199 2.45 -26.16 7.79
N PHE A 200 2.11 -25.74 9.01
CA PHE A 200 0.92 -24.92 9.25
C PHE A 200 1.00 -23.54 8.60
N GLY A 201 2.18 -22.93 8.56
CA GLY A 201 2.40 -21.67 7.85
C GLY A 201 2.25 -21.81 6.34
N ILE A 202 2.79 -22.90 5.77
CA ILE A 202 2.66 -23.20 4.34
C ILE A 202 1.19 -23.45 3.99
N VAL A 203 0.48 -24.23 4.80
CA VAL A 203 -0.96 -24.47 4.61
C VAL A 203 -1.75 -23.16 4.69
N LEU A 204 -1.47 -22.31 5.68
CA LEU A 204 -2.13 -21.00 5.81
C LEU A 204 -1.87 -20.11 4.59
N LEU A 205 -0.65 -20.10 4.08
CA LEU A 205 -0.27 -19.34 2.88
C LEU A 205 -0.98 -19.87 1.62
N LEU A 206 -1.06 -21.18 1.43
CA LEU A 206 -1.79 -21.79 0.32
C LEU A 206 -3.30 -21.54 0.44
N LEU A 207 -3.85 -21.58 1.65
CA LEU A 207 -5.24 -21.23 1.90
C LEU A 207 -5.49 -19.76 1.53
N TYR A 208 -4.58 -18.86 1.89
CA TYR A 208 -4.72 -17.44 1.60
C TYR A 208 -4.58 -17.10 0.12
N ILE A 209 -3.58 -17.64 -0.58
CA ILE A 209 -3.28 -17.29 -1.97
C ILE A 209 -4.12 -18.08 -2.97
N VAL A 210 -4.45 -19.34 -2.66
CA VAL A 210 -5.10 -20.26 -3.63
C VAL A 210 -6.55 -20.55 -3.25
N ALA A 211 -6.80 -21.01 -2.02
CA ALA A 211 -8.15 -21.44 -1.65
C ALA A 211 -9.12 -20.25 -1.49
N LEU A 212 -8.66 -19.15 -0.87
CA LEU A 212 -9.48 -17.99 -0.57
C LEU A 212 -10.05 -17.32 -1.85
N PRO A 213 -9.28 -17.08 -2.93
CA PRO A 213 -9.86 -16.64 -4.21
C PRO A 213 -11.01 -17.50 -4.72
N VAL A 214 -10.88 -18.83 -4.62
CA VAL A 214 -11.89 -19.79 -5.09
C VAL A 214 -13.13 -19.77 -4.19
N ILE A 215 -12.93 -19.66 -2.87
CA ILE A 215 -14.02 -19.54 -1.90
C ILE A 215 -14.78 -18.22 -2.13
N LEU A 216 -14.07 -17.11 -2.31
CA LEU A 216 -14.68 -15.80 -2.59
C LEU A 216 -15.43 -15.79 -3.92
N ALA A 217 -14.92 -16.49 -4.94
CA ALA A 217 -15.57 -16.59 -6.24
C ALA A 217 -16.92 -17.32 -6.17
N ARG A 218 -17.05 -18.29 -5.26
CA ARG A 218 -18.31 -19.04 -5.06
C ARG A 218 -19.26 -18.37 -4.06
N GLY A 219 -18.74 -17.53 -3.18
CA GLY A 219 -19.49 -16.81 -2.14
C GLY A 219 -19.73 -15.35 -2.49
N VAL A 220 -19.03 -14.46 -1.76
CA VAL A 220 -19.29 -13.00 -1.74
C VAL A 220 -19.03 -12.32 -3.08
N LEU A 221 -18.03 -12.77 -3.84
CA LEU A 221 -17.62 -12.15 -5.11
C LEU A 221 -18.16 -12.88 -6.34
N LYS A 222 -19.18 -13.74 -6.19
CA LYS A 222 -19.77 -14.48 -7.31
C LYS A 222 -20.21 -13.59 -8.47
N THR A 223 -20.89 -12.48 -8.17
CA THR A 223 -21.33 -11.51 -9.19
C THR A 223 -20.15 -10.86 -9.92
N TYR A 224 -19.03 -10.64 -9.23
CA TYR A 224 -17.81 -10.10 -9.85
C TYR A 224 -17.10 -11.15 -10.71
N TYR A 225 -17.04 -12.40 -10.24
CA TYR A 225 -16.51 -13.52 -10.99
C TYR A 225 -17.26 -13.73 -12.32
N GLU A 226 -18.59 -13.71 -12.29
CA GLU A 226 -19.43 -13.85 -13.48
C GLU A 226 -19.24 -12.69 -14.48
N LYS A 227 -19.04 -11.46 -13.99
CA LYS A 227 -18.85 -10.27 -14.84
C LYS A 227 -17.46 -10.19 -15.48
N LEU A 228 -16.41 -10.47 -14.70
CA LEU A 228 -15.02 -10.32 -15.14
C LEU A 228 -14.52 -11.54 -15.92
N GLY A 229 -15.11 -12.70 -15.68
CA GLY A 229 -14.63 -13.99 -16.16
C GLY A 229 -13.40 -14.49 -15.39
N PRO A 230 -13.02 -15.76 -15.57
CA PRO A 230 -12.01 -16.42 -14.74
C PRO A 230 -10.62 -15.75 -14.73
N PRO A 231 -9.97 -15.43 -15.86
CA PRO A 231 -8.59 -14.94 -15.84
C PRO A 231 -8.47 -13.54 -15.22
N ARG A 232 -9.40 -12.62 -15.53
CA ARG A 232 -9.39 -11.25 -14.98
C ARG A 232 -9.70 -11.25 -13.50
N TYR A 233 -10.67 -12.07 -13.08
CA TYR A 233 -10.96 -12.25 -11.66
C TYR A 233 -9.75 -12.76 -10.89
N CYS A 234 -9.09 -13.83 -11.37
CA CYS A 234 -7.93 -14.42 -10.69
C CYS A 234 -6.79 -13.40 -10.50
N VAL A 235 -6.47 -12.61 -11.53
CA VAL A 235 -5.44 -11.57 -11.42
C VAL A 235 -5.88 -10.46 -10.47
N GLY A 236 -7.11 -9.95 -10.62
CA GLY A 236 -7.64 -8.88 -9.78
C GLY A 236 -7.72 -9.25 -8.30
N ILE A 237 -8.22 -10.44 -7.98
CA ILE A 237 -8.33 -10.91 -6.59
C ILE A 237 -6.96 -11.21 -6.01
N PHE A 238 -6.02 -11.76 -6.78
CA PHE A 238 -4.65 -11.97 -6.33
C PHE A 238 -3.99 -10.64 -5.94
N LEU A 239 -4.06 -9.62 -6.80
CA LEU A 239 -3.51 -8.29 -6.50
C LEU A 239 -4.19 -7.66 -5.28
N PHE A 240 -5.51 -7.81 -5.15
CA PHE A 240 -6.25 -7.33 -4.00
C PHE A 240 -5.83 -8.02 -2.69
N LEU A 241 -5.65 -9.34 -2.71
CA LEU A 241 -5.16 -10.10 -1.54
C LEU A 241 -3.71 -9.77 -1.20
N MET A 242 -2.85 -9.52 -2.18
CA MET A 242 -1.48 -9.04 -1.94
C MET A 242 -1.46 -7.62 -1.35
N MET A 243 -2.43 -6.77 -1.73
CA MET A 243 -2.61 -5.47 -1.07
C MET A 243 -3.09 -5.64 0.38
N LEU A 244 -4.04 -6.55 0.64
CA LEU A 244 -4.56 -6.80 1.98
C LEU A 244 -3.59 -7.53 2.91
N SER A 245 -2.59 -8.24 2.37
CA SER A 245 -1.59 -8.92 3.21
C SER A 245 -0.80 -7.92 4.07
N LEU A 246 -0.63 -6.69 3.58
CA LEU A 246 0.05 -5.62 4.29
C LEU A 246 -0.64 -5.24 5.61
N PRO A 247 -1.88 -4.69 5.62
CA PRO A 247 -2.55 -4.34 6.87
C PRO A 247 -2.80 -5.56 7.77
N MET A 248 -3.04 -6.75 7.19
CA MET A 248 -3.18 -7.96 8.00
C MET A 248 -1.87 -8.35 8.71
N LYS A 249 -0.73 -8.23 8.03
CA LYS A 249 0.59 -8.46 8.66
C LYS A 249 0.88 -7.42 9.73
N MET A 250 0.51 -6.15 9.50
CA MET A 250 0.63 -5.10 10.51
C MET A 250 -0.20 -5.42 11.76
N LEU A 251 -1.45 -5.84 11.60
CA LEU A 251 -2.31 -6.25 12.72
C LEU A 251 -1.75 -7.48 13.44
N ALA A 252 -1.29 -8.50 12.70
CA ALA A 252 -0.67 -9.68 13.29
C ALA A 252 0.59 -9.32 14.10
N ARG A 253 1.35 -8.34 13.60
CA ARG A 253 2.54 -7.81 14.27
C ARG A 253 2.19 -7.07 15.56
N TRP A 254 1.17 -6.22 15.55
CA TRP A 254 0.81 -5.41 16.72
C TRP A 254 0.06 -6.20 17.79
N LEU A 255 -0.82 -7.13 17.40
CA LEU A 255 -1.65 -7.88 18.34
C LEU A 255 -0.93 -9.12 18.90
N PHE A 256 -0.10 -9.75 18.09
CA PHE A 256 0.49 -11.06 18.41
C PHE A 256 2.00 -11.09 18.25
N ASN A 257 2.70 -9.97 18.04
CA ASN A 257 4.16 -9.93 17.83
C ASN A 257 4.67 -10.89 16.74
N LEU A 258 3.80 -11.31 15.82
CA LEU A 258 4.11 -12.32 14.80
C LEU A 258 5.13 -11.75 13.82
N LYS A 259 6.31 -12.38 13.70
CA LYS A 259 7.34 -11.96 12.75
C LYS A 259 7.17 -12.65 11.39
N TYR A 260 7.18 -13.98 11.36
CA TYR A 260 7.03 -14.76 10.13
C TYR A 260 5.89 -15.77 10.25
N ILE A 261 5.10 -15.87 9.17
CA ILE A 261 4.12 -16.92 8.94
C ILE A 261 4.84 -18.20 8.50
N VAL A 262 5.84 -18.05 7.63
CA VAL A 262 6.74 -19.13 7.21
C VAL A 262 8.17 -18.66 7.38
N ALA A 263 8.97 -19.38 8.16
CA ALA A 263 10.39 -19.10 8.35
C ALA A 263 11.25 -20.33 7.99
N ILE A 264 11.97 -20.24 6.87
CA ILE A 264 12.89 -21.27 6.41
C ILE A 264 14.30 -20.67 6.26
N PRO A 265 15.04 -20.54 7.38
CA PRO A 265 16.40 -20.01 7.37
C PRO A 265 17.34 -20.76 6.43
N GLU A 266 17.12 -22.07 6.24
CA GLU A 266 17.92 -22.95 5.40
C GLU A 266 17.95 -22.50 3.93
N PHE A 267 16.90 -21.84 3.45
CA PHE A 267 16.77 -21.32 2.09
C PHE A 267 16.66 -19.79 2.04
N PHE A 268 16.89 -19.10 3.17
CA PHE A 268 16.65 -17.67 3.31
C PHE A 268 15.23 -17.24 2.90
N PHE A 269 14.24 -18.10 3.14
CA PHE A 269 12.87 -17.88 2.71
C PHE A 269 11.97 -17.57 3.92
N ASN A 270 11.60 -16.30 4.05
CA ASN A 270 10.76 -15.82 5.16
C ASN A 270 9.60 -14.95 4.64
N ILE A 271 8.38 -15.22 5.12
CA ILE A 271 7.12 -14.54 4.74
C ILE A 271 6.34 -14.13 5.99
#